data_AF-A0A2L0VM13-F1
#
_entry.id   AF-A0A2L0VM13-F1
#
_cell.length_a   1.000
_cell.length_b   1.000
_cell.length_c   1.000
_cell.angle_alpha   90.00
_cell.angle_beta   90.00
_cell.angle_gamma   90.00
#
_symmetry.space_group_name_H-M   'P 1'
#
loop_
_entity.id
_entity.type
_entity.pdbx_description
1 polymer ?
#
loop_
_entity_poly.entity_id
_entity_poly.type
_entity_poly.pdbx_seq_one_letter_code
_entity_poly.pdbx_strand_id
1 'polypeptide(L)'
;MVDNERHTMFTVGQHALLTADLEVSGIDPDRFGFYDQLGFLARENTDPAYLERYAQWVLTRPMSPVYEARVRAVVPKLAHLLRETFAAHDAHGRCLAVCSMMTRMLDLLQIWSFGLFGSVVLEVPDQGRRTMRTIAFKRDPDADAAAGHAWSARRPFSSSMQP
;
A
#
# COMPACT_ATOMS: atom_id res chain seq x y z
N MET A 1 7.40 -8.55 -27.93
CA MET A 1 7.48 -7.06 -27.92
C MET A 1 6.10 -6.40 -27.99
N VAL A 2 5.08 -7.03 -28.59
CA VAL A 2 3.70 -6.48 -28.74
C VAL A 2 2.86 -6.52 -27.44
N ASP A 3 3.10 -7.47 -26.53
CA ASP A 3 2.31 -7.60 -25.28
C ASP A 3 2.60 -6.49 -24.26
N ASN A 4 3.81 -5.94 -24.25
CA ASN A 4 4.22 -4.91 -23.29
C ASN A 4 3.54 -3.55 -23.61
N GLU A 5 3.35 -3.25 -24.90
CA GLU A 5 2.71 -2.01 -25.35
C GLU A 5 1.20 -2.00 -25.07
N ARG A 6 0.52 -3.14 -25.26
CA ARG A 6 -0.91 -3.28 -24.93
C ARG A 6 -1.19 -3.14 -23.45
N HIS A 7 -0.35 -3.72 -22.59
CA HIS A 7 -0.48 -3.59 -21.14
C HIS A 7 -0.19 -2.14 -20.67
N THR A 8 0.77 -1.47 -21.31
CA THR A 8 1.11 -0.07 -21.01
C THR A 8 -0.02 0.88 -21.45
N MET A 9 -0.61 0.69 -22.63
CA MET A 9 -1.75 1.50 -23.08
C MET A 9 -3.00 1.30 -22.21
N PHE A 10 -3.29 0.07 -21.79
CA PHE A 10 -4.44 -0.23 -20.94
C PHE A 10 -4.31 0.42 -19.54
N THR A 11 -3.10 0.41 -18.98
CA THR A 11 -2.81 1.02 -17.67
C THR A 11 -2.80 2.55 -17.73
N VAL A 12 -2.27 3.16 -18.80
CA VAL A 12 -2.29 4.62 -18.98
C VAL A 12 -3.72 5.15 -19.19
N GLY A 13 -4.52 4.48 -20.03
CA GLY A 13 -5.92 4.86 -20.24
C GLY A 13 -6.75 4.74 -18.97
N GLN A 14 -6.56 3.68 -18.19
CA GLN A 14 -7.20 3.50 -16.89
C GLN A 14 -6.78 4.57 -15.89
N HIS A 15 -5.49 4.93 -15.85
CA HIS A 15 -5.01 5.98 -14.97
C HIS A 15 -5.66 7.33 -15.26
N ALA A 16 -5.77 7.72 -16.53
CA ALA A 16 -6.40 8.97 -16.94
C ALA A 16 -7.88 9.03 -16.53
N LEU A 17 -8.62 7.92 -16.66
CA LEU A 17 -10.02 7.84 -16.23
C LEU A 17 -10.17 7.99 -14.71
N LEU A 18 -9.28 7.35 -13.93
CA LEU A 18 -9.27 7.48 -12.48
C LEU A 18 -8.91 8.90 -12.03
N THR A 19 -7.93 9.54 -12.69
CA THR A 19 -7.56 10.94 -12.44
C THR A 19 -8.75 11.88 -12.69
N ALA A 20 -9.46 11.71 -13.81
CA ALA A 20 -10.63 12.53 -14.12
C ALA A 20 -11.76 12.36 -13.07
N ASP A 21 -12.04 11.15 -12.59
CA ASP A 21 -13.02 10.91 -11.51
C ASP A 21 -12.64 11.63 -10.21
N LEU A 22 -11.35 11.60 -9.85
CA LEU A 22 -10.82 12.30 -8.67
C LEU A 22 -10.98 13.82 -8.81
N GLU A 23 -10.57 14.39 -9.95
CA GLU A 23 -10.64 15.83 -10.21
C GLU A 23 -12.08 16.36 -10.22
N VAL A 24 -13.01 15.64 -10.87
CA VAL A 24 -14.45 15.96 -10.85
C VAL A 24 -15.02 15.92 -9.43
N SER A 25 -14.42 15.12 -8.55
CA SER A 25 -14.78 15.02 -7.13
C SER A 25 -14.13 16.11 -6.26
N GLY A 26 -13.39 17.05 -6.85
CA GLY A 26 -12.67 18.11 -6.13
C GLY A 26 -11.46 17.58 -5.35
N ILE A 27 -10.91 16.42 -5.76
CA ILE A 27 -9.74 15.80 -5.16
C ILE A 27 -8.54 16.13 -6.04
N ASP A 28 -7.49 16.71 -5.46
CA ASP A 28 -6.22 16.96 -6.15
C ASP A 28 -5.32 15.71 -6.06
N PRO A 29 -5.12 14.98 -7.18
CA PRO A 29 -4.37 13.73 -7.19
C PRO A 29 -2.84 13.94 -7.21
N ASP A 30 -2.34 15.18 -7.37
CA ASP A 30 -0.91 15.47 -7.33
C ASP A 30 -0.37 15.62 -5.90
N ARG A 31 -1.26 15.79 -4.92
CA ARG A 31 -0.92 15.89 -3.52
C ARG A 31 -0.74 14.52 -2.86
N PHE A 32 0.48 14.22 -2.40
CA PHE A 32 0.74 13.03 -1.57
C PHE A 32 -0.21 12.98 -0.37
N GLY A 33 -0.77 11.80 -0.10
CA GLY A 33 -1.78 11.63 0.92
C GLY A 33 -3.15 12.21 0.58
N PHE A 34 -3.51 12.37 -0.70
CA PHE A 34 -4.81 12.96 -1.08
C PHE A 34 -6.04 12.20 -0.56
N TYR A 35 -5.87 10.97 -0.12
CA TYR A 35 -6.93 10.21 0.56
C TYR A 35 -7.41 10.90 1.86
N ASP A 36 -6.66 11.84 2.42
CA ASP A 36 -7.09 12.69 3.54
C ASP A 36 -7.89 13.93 3.12
N GLN A 37 -8.02 14.22 1.82
CA GLN A 37 -8.79 15.38 1.35
C GLN A 37 -10.27 15.18 1.63
N LEU A 38 -10.98 16.26 1.98
CA LEU A 38 -12.40 16.21 2.30
C LEU A 38 -13.26 15.58 1.19
N GLY A 39 -12.92 15.84 -0.08
CA GLY A 39 -13.58 15.22 -1.23
C GLY A 39 -13.43 13.70 -1.25
N PHE A 40 -12.24 13.19 -0.90
CA PHE A 40 -11.97 11.76 -0.84
C PHE A 40 -12.70 11.12 0.34
N LEU A 41 -12.62 11.72 1.54
CA LEU A 41 -13.31 11.24 2.74
C LEU A 41 -14.83 11.23 2.56
N ALA A 42 -15.40 12.19 1.85
CA ALA A 42 -16.84 12.21 1.54
C ALA A 42 -17.26 11.02 0.65
N ARG A 43 -16.42 10.68 -0.35
CA ARG A 43 -16.65 9.51 -1.22
C ARG A 43 -16.47 8.21 -0.46
N GLU A 44 -15.40 8.07 0.31
CA GLU A 44 -15.13 6.88 1.13
C GLU A 44 -16.23 6.63 2.18
N ASN A 45 -16.73 7.68 2.84
CA ASN A 45 -17.84 7.55 3.80
C ASN A 45 -19.14 7.07 3.15
N THR A 46 -19.32 7.37 1.86
CA THR A 46 -20.50 6.91 1.10
C THR A 46 -20.29 5.51 0.53
N ASP A 47 -19.06 5.21 0.11
CA ASP A 47 -18.65 3.94 -0.48
C ASP A 47 -17.25 3.54 0.06
N PRO A 48 -17.17 2.64 1.05
CA PRO A 48 -15.89 2.19 1.60
C PRO A 48 -14.98 1.51 0.56
N ALA A 49 -15.52 1.00 -0.55
CA ALA A 49 -14.70 0.43 -1.63
C ALA A 49 -13.97 1.52 -2.44
N TYR A 50 -14.25 2.81 -2.22
CA TYR A 50 -13.56 3.91 -2.88
C TYR A 50 -12.04 3.92 -2.59
N LEU A 51 -11.61 3.37 -1.45
CA LEU A 51 -10.19 3.16 -1.14
C LEU A 51 -9.48 2.27 -2.18
N GLU A 52 -10.19 1.33 -2.80
CA GLU A 52 -9.63 0.49 -3.87
C GLU A 52 -9.30 1.33 -5.12
N ARG A 53 -10.05 2.41 -5.39
CA ARG A 53 -9.75 3.33 -6.49
C ARG A 53 -8.43 4.05 -6.27
N TYR A 54 -8.14 4.43 -5.02
CA TYR A 54 -6.84 4.98 -4.66
C TYR A 54 -5.71 3.99 -4.96
N ALA A 55 -5.86 2.72 -4.52
CA ALA A 55 -4.87 1.69 -4.81
C ALA A 55 -4.67 1.46 -6.32
N GLN A 56 -5.77 1.38 -7.08
CA GLN A 56 -5.73 1.24 -8.54
C GLN A 56 -5.03 2.44 -9.21
N TRP A 57 -5.31 3.65 -8.75
CA TRP A 57 -4.70 4.85 -9.28
C TRP A 57 -3.19 4.88 -9.00
N VAL A 58 -2.75 4.49 -7.80
CA VAL A 58 -1.32 4.37 -7.46
C VAL A 58 -0.63 3.30 -8.33
N LEU A 59 -1.30 2.17 -8.58
CA LEU A 59 -0.75 1.07 -9.38
C LEU A 59 -0.61 1.39 -10.87
N THR A 60 -1.54 2.19 -11.40
CA THR A 60 -1.61 2.55 -12.83
C THR A 60 -0.81 3.82 -13.17
N ARG A 61 -0.33 4.55 -12.17
CA ARG A 61 0.43 5.79 -12.37
C ARG A 61 1.68 5.56 -13.24
N PRO A 62 1.92 6.41 -14.25
CA PRO A 62 3.19 6.41 -14.99
C PRO A 62 4.36 6.62 -14.04
N MET A 63 5.41 5.80 -14.19
CA MET A 63 6.62 5.91 -13.38
C MET A 63 7.75 6.50 -14.21
N SER A 64 8.41 7.54 -13.69
CA SER A 64 9.65 8.05 -14.28
C SER A 64 10.86 7.28 -13.74
N PRO A 65 11.95 7.15 -14.53
CA PRO A 65 13.17 6.50 -14.04
C PRO A 65 13.76 7.17 -12.80
N VAL A 66 13.63 8.49 -12.69
CA VAL A 66 14.09 9.28 -11.53
C VAL A 66 13.27 8.92 -10.28
N TYR A 67 11.94 8.82 -10.41
CA TYR A 67 11.08 8.42 -9.31
C TYR A 67 11.36 6.98 -8.88
N GLU A 68 11.54 6.07 -9.84
CA GLU A 68 11.87 4.67 -9.57
C GLU A 68 13.18 4.52 -8.78
N ALA A 69 14.23 5.24 -9.19
CA ALA A 69 15.51 5.25 -8.49
C ALA A 69 15.37 5.77 -7.04
N ARG A 70 14.58 6.82 -6.83
CA ARG A 70 14.26 7.34 -5.48
C ARG A 70 13.57 6.29 -4.62
N VAL A 71 12.56 5.61 -5.16
CA VAL A 71 11.85 4.55 -4.43
C VAL A 71 12.81 3.42 -4.05
N ARG A 72 13.61 2.92 -5.00
CA ARG A 72 14.59 1.84 -4.73
C ARG A 72 15.62 2.23 -3.67
N ALA A 73 16.00 3.51 -3.57
CA ALA A 73 16.96 3.99 -2.59
C ALA A 73 16.35 4.22 -1.18
N VAL A 74 15.12 4.70 -1.11
CA VAL A 74 14.48 5.15 0.15
C VAL A 74 13.74 4.02 0.86
N VAL A 75 12.98 3.22 0.10
CA VAL A 75 12.06 2.23 0.68
C VAL A 75 12.77 1.18 1.54
N PRO A 76 13.90 0.56 1.11
CA PRO A 76 14.61 -0.42 1.93
C PRO A 76 15.17 0.17 3.22
N LYS A 77 15.68 1.41 3.17
CA LYS A 77 16.23 2.10 4.35
C LYS A 77 15.16 2.36 5.39
N LEU A 78 13.99 2.83 4.96
CA LEU A 78 12.85 3.06 5.85
C LEU A 78 12.35 1.75 6.46
N ALA A 79 12.22 0.69 5.65
CA ALA A 79 11.82 -0.62 6.14
C ALA A 79 12.81 -1.18 7.17
N HIS A 80 14.11 -1.01 6.92
CA HIS A 80 15.17 -1.42 7.84
C HIS A 80 15.10 -0.64 9.17
N LEU A 81 14.97 0.69 9.11
CA LEU A 81 14.82 1.54 10.29
C LEU A 81 13.63 1.12 11.16
N LEU A 82 12.46 0.90 10.54
CA LEU A 82 11.27 0.46 11.26
C LEU A 82 11.46 -0.94 11.86
N ARG A 83 12.07 -1.86 11.11
CA ARG A 83 12.40 -3.20 11.62
C ARG A 83 13.28 -3.14 12.87
N GLU A 84 14.36 -2.35 12.84
CA GLU A 84 15.28 -2.22 13.97
C GLU A 84 14.61 -1.54 15.18
N THR A 85 13.85 -0.48 14.93
CA THR A 85 13.13 0.25 15.98
C THR A 85 12.14 -0.67 16.70
N PHE A 86 11.35 -1.45 15.95
CA PHE A 86 10.35 -2.32 16.56
C PHE A 86 10.97 -3.57 17.21
N ALA A 87 12.07 -4.10 16.67
CA ALA A 87 12.81 -5.20 17.28
C ALA A 87 13.40 -4.81 18.66
N ALA A 88 13.83 -3.55 18.82
CA ALA A 88 14.36 -3.04 20.08
C ALA A 88 13.31 -2.91 21.21
N HIS A 89 12.02 -2.94 20.88
CA HIS A 89 10.92 -2.68 21.81
C HIS A 89 9.99 -3.89 22.02
N ASP A 90 10.43 -5.11 21.68
CA ASP A 90 9.66 -6.36 21.80
C ASP A 90 8.24 -6.26 21.19
N ALA A 91 8.13 -5.54 20.07
CA ALA A 91 6.87 -5.06 19.53
C ALA A 91 6.12 -6.11 18.69
N HIS A 92 5.98 -7.33 19.22
CA HIS A 92 5.19 -8.38 18.60
C HIS A 92 3.72 -7.94 18.43
N GLY A 93 3.10 -8.31 17.29
CA GLY A 93 1.71 -7.97 17.00
C GLY A 93 1.43 -6.51 16.59
N ARG A 94 2.46 -5.66 16.41
CA ARG A 94 2.29 -4.23 16.05
C ARG A 94 2.36 -3.90 14.56
N CYS A 95 2.27 -4.92 13.73
CA CYS A 95 2.24 -4.85 12.27
C CYS A 95 1.25 -3.83 11.70
N LEU A 96 0.05 -3.69 12.28
CA LEU A 96 -0.88 -2.62 11.91
C LEU A 96 -0.25 -1.23 12.08
N ALA A 97 0.29 -0.96 13.27
CA ALA A 97 0.92 0.31 13.59
C ALA A 97 2.14 0.57 12.71
N VAL A 98 2.98 -0.46 12.47
CA VAL A 98 4.13 -0.37 11.56
C VAL A 98 3.68 0.04 10.17
N CYS A 99 2.65 -0.60 9.59
CA CYS A 99 2.20 -0.28 8.25
C CYS A 99 1.49 1.07 8.13
N SER A 100 0.72 1.46 9.14
CA SER A 100 0.13 2.81 9.19
C SER A 100 1.23 3.88 9.27
N MET A 101 2.22 3.71 10.15
CA MET A 101 3.37 4.62 10.25
C MET A 101 4.18 4.65 8.96
N MET A 102 4.48 3.48 8.40
CA MET A 102 5.25 3.33 7.18
C MET A 102 4.55 4.02 6.00
N THR A 103 3.22 3.91 5.88
CA THR A 103 2.45 4.61 4.85
C THR A 103 2.56 6.13 5.00
N ARG A 104 2.39 6.66 6.22
CA ARG A 104 2.52 8.11 6.47
C ARG A 104 3.91 8.66 6.23
N MET A 105 4.94 7.92 6.66
CA MET A 105 6.33 8.30 6.46
C MET A 105 6.66 8.43 4.96
N LEU A 106 6.04 7.63 4.11
CA LEU A 106 6.26 7.77 2.67
C LEU A 106 5.59 8.94 2.03
N ASP A 107 4.37 9.27 2.46
CA ASP A 107 3.68 10.43 1.92
C ASP A 107 4.55 11.67 2.19
N LEU A 108 5.14 11.74 3.39
CA LEU A 108 6.14 12.76 3.74
C LEU A 108 7.42 12.68 2.89
N LEU A 109 7.86 11.47 2.54
CA LEU A 109 9.00 11.23 1.66
C LEU A 109 8.64 11.32 0.17
N GLN A 110 7.42 11.75 -0.17
CA GLN A 110 6.90 11.85 -1.54
C GLN A 110 7.01 10.54 -2.33
N ILE A 111 6.58 9.44 -1.71
CA ILE A 111 6.50 8.12 -2.33
C ILE A 111 5.06 7.62 -2.21
N TRP A 112 4.44 7.32 -3.35
CA TRP A 112 3.06 6.85 -3.41
C TRP A 112 2.90 5.48 -2.76
N SER A 113 2.16 5.49 -1.66
CA SER A 113 1.74 4.42 -0.76
C SER A 113 0.35 3.84 -1.00
N PHE A 114 0.12 2.54 -0.82
CA PHE A 114 -1.18 2.07 -0.31
C PHE A 114 -1.01 0.86 0.61
N GLY A 115 -1.91 0.73 1.57
CA GLY A 115 -1.95 -0.42 2.48
C GLY A 115 -2.61 -1.63 1.81
N LEU A 116 -2.02 -2.81 1.99
CA LEU A 116 -2.64 -4.09 1.67
C LEU A 116 -2.80 -4.88 2.98
N PHE A 117 -3.99 -5.37 3.24
CA PHE A 117 -4.24 -6.29 4.35
C PHE A 117 -4.51 -7.66 3.78
N GLY A 118 -3.77 -8.66 4.22
CA GLY A 118 -3.88 -10.02 3.70
C GLY A 118 -3.19 -11.04 4.58
N SER A 119 -3.67 -12.27 4.55
CA SER A 119 -3.04 -13.40 5.21
C SER A 119 -1.92 -13.96 4.34
N VAL A 120 -0.75 -14.19 4.94
CA VAL A 120 0.31 -15.00 4.31
C VAL A 120 0.43 -16.32 5.06
N VAL A 121 0.51 -17.42 4.32
CA VAL A 121 0.93 -18.72 4.86
C VAL A 121 2.43 -18.81 4.63
N LEU A 122 3.21 -18.83 5.70
CA LEU A 122 4.64 -19.04 5.64
C LEU A 122 4.93 -20.49 6.01
N GLU A 123 5.59 -21.20 5.10
CA GLU A 123 6.25 -22.45 5.43
C GLU A 123 7.65 -22.12 5.90
N VAL A 124 7.88 -22.24 7.20
CA VAL A 124 9.18 -22.03 7.82
C VAL A 124 9.85 -23.40 7.93
N PRO A 125 11.00 -23.64 7.29
CA PRO A 125 11.77 -24.86 7.51
C PRO A 125 12.02 -25.04 9.01
N ASP A 126 11.85 -26.27 9.51
CA ASP A 126 11.93 -26.65 10.94
C ASP A 126 10.80 -26.19 11.88
N GLN A 127 9.75 -25.49 11.41
CA GLN A 127 8.60 -25.11 12.26
C GLN A 127 7.21 -25.47 11.70
N GLY A 128 7.14 -26.19 10.58
CA GLY A 128 5.89 -26.63 9.97
C GLY A 128 5.09 -25.49 9.31
N ARG A 129 3.91 -25.84 8.76
CA ARG A 129 3.03 -24.91 8.04
C ARG A 129 2.29 -24.01 9.03
N ARG A 130 2.66 -22.73 9.10
CA ARG A 130 1.96 -21.74 9.94
C ARG A 130 0.91 -21.03 9.11
N THR A 131 -0.37 -21.35 9.34
CA THR A 131 -1.50 -20.61 8.76
C THR A 131 -1.91 -19.53 9.74
N MET A 132 -1.66 -18.26 9.43
CA MET A 132 -2.16 -17.14 10.21
C MET A 132 -3.29 -16.46 9.42
N ARG A 133 -4.46 -16.33 10.04
CA ARG A 133 -5.66 -15.72 9.47
C ARG A 133 -6.07 -14.51 10.31
N THR A 134 -6.34 -13.39 9.65
CA THR A 134 -7.17 -12.32 10.22
C THR A 134 -7.84 -11.54 9.09
N ILE A 135 -9.13 -11.24 9.28
CA ILE A 135 -10.05 -10.71 8.27
C ILE A 135 -10.09 -9.18 8.33
N ALA A 136 -10.35 -8.61 7.14
CA ALA A 136 -10.69 -7.26 6.71
C ALA A 136 -10.97 -6.16 7.76
N PHE A 137 -10.64 -4.94 7.36
CA PHE A 137 -11.02 -3.69 8.03
C PHE A 137 -12.53 -3.63 8.29
N LYS A 138 -12.95 -4.15 9.44
CA LYS A 138 -14.18 -3.79 10.12
C LYS A 138 -13.86 -3.93 11.60
N ARG A 139 -13.78 -2.80 12.31
CA ARG A 139 -13.95 -2.83 13.76
C ARG A 139 -15.42 -3.17 13.97
N ASP A 140 -15.72 -4.44 14.17
CA ASP A 140 -16.98 -4.81 14.81
C ASP A 140 -16.95 -4.14 16.20
N PRO A 141 -17.98 -3.37 16.61
CA PRO A 141 -17.97 -2.71 17.92
C PRO A 141 -17.87 -3.70 19.10
N ASP A 142 -18.09 -5.00 18.88
CA ASP A 142 -18.19 -6.02 19.95
C ASP A 142 -17.14 -7.14 19.94
N ALA A 143 -16.05 -7.07 19.18
CA ALA A 143 -15.11 -8.19 19.12
C ALA A 143 -13.69 -7.84 19.57
N ASP A 144 -13.30 -8.49 20.67
CA ASP A 144 -11.97 -8.65 21.26
C ASP A 144 -11.01 -9.44 20.33
N ALA A 145 -10.97 -9.08 19.04
CA ALA A 145 -10.20 -9.77 18.01
C ALA A 145 -8.91 -8.99 17.72
N ALA A 146 -7.80 -9.48 18.27
CA ALA A 146 -6.45 -8.99 17.98
C ALA A 146 -6.17 -9.03 16.47
N ALA A 147 -5.99 -7.86 15.87
CA ALA A 147 -5.77 -7.73 14.44
C ALA A 147 -4.34 -8.14 14.04
N GLY A 148 -4.23 -9.27 13.35
CA GLY A 148 -2.99 -9.77 12.79
C GLY A 148 -2.70 -9.19 11.39
N HIS A 149 -1.66 -8.38 11.31
CA HIS A 149 -0.78 -8.12 10.16
C HIS A 149 -1.33 -7.31 8.98
N ALA A 150 -0.84 -6.07 8.86
CA ALA A 150 -0.92 -5.19 7.69
C ALA A 150 0.34 -5.27 6.83
N TRP A 151 0.23 -4.84 5.58
CA TRP A 151 1.35 -4.64 4.64
C TRP A 151 1.21 -3.28 3.95
N SER A 152 2.31 -2.71 3.46
CA SER A 152 2.29 -1.54 2.56
C SER A 152 2.90 -1.92 1.22
N ALA A 153 2.19 -1.71 0.11
CA ALA A 153 2.65 -2.03 -1.24
C ALA A 153 3.16 -0.77 -1.97
N ARG A 154 4.28 -0.91 -2.70
CA ARG A 154 4.88 0.15 -3.53
C ARG A 154 5.45 -0.47 -4.81
N ARG A 155 5.27 0.16 -5.96
CA ARG A 155 5.97 -0.23 -7.19
C ARG A 155 7.41 0.31 -7.18
N PRO A 156 8.41 -0.39 -7.75
CA PRO A 156 8.35 -1.72 -8.37
C PRO A 156 8.55 -2.86 -7.35
N PHE A 157 7.75 -3.93 -7.50
CA PHE A 157 7.97 -5.22 -6.85
C PHE A 157 8.83 -6.07 -7.79
N SER A 158 10.11 -6.24 -7.47
CA SER A 158 10.90 -7.33 -8.03
C SER A 158 11.17 -8.32 -6.92
N SER A 159 10.44 -9.44 -6.92
CA SER A 159 10.81 -10.63 -6.15
C SER A 159 12.05 -11.25 -6.82
N SER A 160 13.24 -10.76 -6.48
CA SER A 160 14.44 -11.57 -6.68
C SER A 160 14.49 -12.58 -5.55
N MET A 161 13.72 -13.66 -5.71
CA MET A 161 14.00 -14.91 -5.05
C MET A 161 15.21 -15.49 -5.79
N GLN A 162 16.41 -15.29 -5.23
CA GLN A 162 17.57 -16.09 -5.62
C GLN A 162 17.76 -17.20 -4.58
N PRO A 163 18.15 -18.40 -5.05
CA PRO A 163 18.29 -19.60 -4.22
C PRO A 163 19.37 -19.47 -3.14
#